data_AF-A0AAV4HBX3-F1
#
_entry.id   AF-A0AAV4HBX3-F1
#
_cell.length_a   1.000
_cell.length_b   1.000
_cell.length_c   1.000
_cell.angle_alpha   90.00
_cell.angle_beta   90.00
_cell.angle_gamma   90.00
#
_symmetry.space_group_name_H-M   'P 1'
#
loop_
_entity.id
_entity.type
_entity.pdbx_description
1 polymer ?
#
loop_
_entity_poly.entity_id
_entity_poly.type
_entity_poly.pdbx_seq_one_letter_code
_entity_poly.pdbx_strand_id
1 'polypeptide(L)'
;MSRLGICVRSYNKPVAYSTSNFGPHTATGGVTVTDAMTSTSYVMSSAVPDTAVVGDVTGTTSDLKSTDSDCGQDGKIDLVLLLDASGSVGSADFRKQVNFLADLVAQFDVGPTKMQVAAATYDSDVNRQFYLNDYNDTQSVVEAIRRISYTGGSTATHLALNFTRQVLFADGNGHRKGVPKVVIIATDGDSDIRSETESESLKLKQEGVRVYPIAIGSGVSLSELTYMATDPSFVFKVDSFNRLQDFLPLLQKSLCTELRISVDDSSSRSRNATFSTDVPSTSLRDLKPTDSDCGQDGKIDLALLLDASGSVNYEDFIKQADFLADLVAQFDVGPAKMQVAAATFDSYVH
;
A
#
# COMPACT_ATOMS: atom_id res chain seq x y z
N MET A 1 -10.63 27.78 -2.60
CA MET A 1 -10.83 27.04 -3.87
C MET A 1 -9.60 26.16 -4.07
N SER A 2 -9.85 24.86 -4.21
CA SER A 2 -8.86 23.80 -4.05
C SER A 2 -7.86 23.75 -5.20
N ARG A 3 -6.57 23.72 -4.84
CA ARG A 3 -5.45 23.44 -5.74
C ARG A 3 -5.40 21.94 -5.99
N LEU A 4 -5.49 21.49 -7.23
CA LEU A 4 -5.16 20.11 -7.60
C LEU A 4 -3.81 20.13 -8.32
N GLY A 5 -2.74 19.87 -7.58
CA GLY A 5 -1.43 19.54 -8.13
C GLY A 5 -1.13 18.09 -7.74
N ILE A 6 -0.80 17.24 -8.70
CA ILE A 6 -0.43 15.84 -8.45
C ILE A 6 1.09 15.80 -8.22
N CYS A 7 1.52 15.41 -7.01
CA CYS A 7 2.93 15.13 -6.70
C CYS A 7 3.14 13.63 -6.53
N VAL A 8 4.09 13.05 -7.24
CA VAL A 8 4.49 11.64 -7.11
C VAL A 8 5.86 11.57 -6.42
N ARG A 9 5.98 10.72 -5.39
CA ARG A 9 7.19 10.56 -4.57
C ARG A 9 7.99 9.34 -5.06
N SER A 10 9.26 9.51 -5.44
CA SER A 10 10.14 8.40 -5.83
C SER A 10 10.77 7.73 -4.61
N TYR A 11 10.80 6.39 -4.61
CA TYR A 11 11.60 5.58 -3.69
C TYR A 11 12.79 4.98 -4.45
N ASN A 12 13.99 5.47 -4.17
CA ASN A 12 15.22 4.96 -4.76
C ASN A 12 15.50 3.50 -4.37
N LYS A 13 15.55 2.61 -5.36
CA LYS A 13 16.45 1.45 -5.36
C LYS A 13 17.21 1.43 -6.70
N PRO A 14 18.54 1.23 -6.71
CA PRO A 14 19.31 1.25 -7.93
C PRO A 14 19.02 -0.01 -8.76
N VAL A 15 18.68 0.17 -10.04
CA VAL A 15 18.68 -0.89 -11.05
C VAL A 15 19.68 -0.49 -12.13
N ALA A 16 20.68 -1.33 -12.38
CA ALA A 16 21.71 -1.10 -13.38
C ALA A 16 21.28 -1.64 -14.75
N TYR A 17 21.52 -0.90 -15.83
CA TYR A 17 21.32 -1.36 -17.21
C TYR A 17 22.54 -1.09 -18.11
N SER A 18 22.76 -2.00 -19.06
CA SER A 18 23.85 -2.05 -20.06
C SER A 18 23.25 -2.16 -21.48
N THR A 19 23.89 -1.57 -22.49
CA THR A 19 23.33 -1.32 -23.85
C THR A 19 24.09 -2.01 -24.99
N SER A 20 23.40 -2.49 -26.05
CA SER A 20 23.92 -2.55 -27.44
C SER A 20 22.85 -2.76 -28.56
N ASN A 21 23.22 -2.32 -29.79
CA ASN A 21 22.41 -1.89 -30.97
C ASN A 21 21.99 -2.97 -32.01
N PHE A 22 21.02 -2.67 -32.92
CA PHE A 22 21.13 -2.62 -34.43
C PHE A 22 19.76 -2.39 -35.17
N GLY A 23 19.75 -1.67 -36.32
CA GLY A 23 18.59 -1.38 -37.24
C GLY A 23 18.67 -2.10 -38.62
N PRO A 24 18.19 -1.58 -39.79
CA PRO A 24 17.16 -0.55 -40.11
C PRO A 24 16.10 -1.03 -41.16
N HIS A 25 14.91 -0.38 -41.26
CA HIS A 25 14.10 -0.36 -42.50
C HIS A 25 13.19 0.89 -42.61
N THR A 26 13.06 1.37 -43.83
CA THR A 26 12.61 2.71 -44.27
C THR A 26 11.14 2.79 -44.69
N ALA A 27 10.44 3.87 -44.31
CA ALA A 27 9.40 4.52 -45.12
C ALA A 27 9.21 6.01 -44.73
N THR A 28 9.68 6.88 -45.64
CA THR A 28 9.37 8.30 -45.93
C THR A 28 8.34 9.09 -45.12
N GLY A 29 8.78 10.20 -44.53
CA GLY A 29 7.94 11.32 -44.05
C GLY A 29 8.58 12.07 -42.88
N GLY A 30 9.48 13.02 -43.16
CA GLY A 30 10.48 13.49 -42.19
C GLY A 30 9.97 14.30 -41.00
N VAL A 31 10.25 13.78 -39.80
CA VAL A 31 10.93 14.48 -38.69
C VAL A 31 11.87 13.44 -38.06
N THR A 32 13.16 13.76 -37.96
CA THR A 32 14.21 12.83 -37.54
C THR A 32 14.16 12.57 -36.03
N VAL A 33 13.82 11.35 -35.64
CA VAL A 33 14.08 10.77 -34.31
C VAL A 33 14.97 9.55 -34.54
N THR A 34 16.13 9.51 -33.89
CA THR A 34 17.12 8.44 -34.03
C THR A 34 16.71 7.20 -33.23
N ASP A 35 16.54 6.07 -33.93
CA ASP A 35 16.24 4.72 -33.41
C ASP A 35 17.30 4.16 -32.45
N ALA A 36 16.86 3.35 -31.48
CA ALA A 36 17.30 1.96 -31.33
C ALA A 36 16.41 1.21 -30.30
N MET A 37 15.57 0.29 -30.79
CA MET A 37 14.99 -0.81 -30.01
C MET A 37 15.85 -2.06 -30.16
N THR A 38 15.98 -2.88 -29.11
CA THR A 38 16.29 -4.32 -29.23
C THR A 38 15.59 -5.14 -28.13
N SER A 39 14.84 -6.15 -28.57
CA SER A 39 14.20 -7.18 -27.74
C SER A 39 15.14 -8.37 -27.54
N THR A 40 15.28 -8.90 -26.32
CA THR A 40 15.69 -10.32 -26.12
C THR A 40 15.24 -10.89 -24.78
N SER A 41 14.79 -12.14 -24.84
CA SER A 41 14.32 -13.06 -23.79
C SER A 41 15.37 -13.48 -22.74
N TYR A 42 14.94 -13.73 -21.50
CA TYR A 42 15.78 -14.25 -20.41
C TYR A 42 15.41 -15.69 -19.97
N VAL A 43 16.47 -16.47 -19.73
CA VAL A 43 16.50 -17.77 -19.05
C VAL A 43 16.92 -17.57 -17.58
N MET A 44 16.25 -18.25 -16.65
CA MET A 44 16.59 -18.29 -15.22
C MET A 44 17.92 -19.01 -14.98
N SER A 45 18.82 -18.44 -14.17
CA SER A 45 19.93 -19.18 -13.56
C SER A 45 20.30 -18.64 -12.18
N SER A 46 20.36 -19.56 -11.23
CA SER A 46 20.84 -19.42 -9.85
C SER A 46 22.34 -19.19 -9.77
N ALA A 47 22.80 -18.27 -8.91
CA ALA A 47 24.07 -18.40 -8.16
C ALA A 47 24.22 -17.28 -7.13
N VAL A 48 24.60 -17.67 -5.92
CA VAL A 48 25.07 -16.85 -4.78
C VAL A 48 26.53 -16.45 -5.01
N PRO A 49 27.01 -15.32 -4.47
CA PRO A 49 28.39 -15.30 -3.98
C PRO A 49 28.51 -14.82 -2.53
N ASP A 50 29.13 -15.69 -1.73
CA ASP A 50 29.91 -15.36 -0.55
C ASP A 50 31.05 -14.39 -0.92
N THR A 51 31.28 -13.37 -0.09
CA THR A 51 32.58 -13.05 0.54
C THR A 51 32.48 -11.71 1.27
N ALA A 52 32.51 -11.76 2.60
CA ALA A 52 32.66 -10.57 3.45
C ALA A 52 34.15 -10.25 3.62
N VAL A 53 34.53 -8.98 3.40
CA VAL A 53 35.85 -8.45 3.76
C VAL A 53 35.73 -7.73 5.10
N VAL A 54 36.57 -8.16 6.05
CA VAL A 54 36.72 -7.62 7.40
C VAL A 54 37.49 -6.30 7.36
N GLY A 55 36.91 -5.24 7.92
CA GLY A 55 37.59 -3.97 8.21
C GLY A 55 37.45 -3.66 9.70
N ASP A 56 38.58 -3.64 10.39
CA ASP A 56 38.75 -3.38 11.83
C ASP A 56 38.61 -1.88 12.14
N VAL A 57 37.74 -1.52 13.09
CA VAL A 57 37.71 -0.18 13.72
C VAL A 57 37.54 -0.37 15.22
N THR A 58 38.63 -0.14 15.94
CA THR A 58 38.72 -0.09 17.40
C THR A 58 38.18 1.25 17.90
N GLY A 59 36.98 1.23 18.48
CA GLY A 59 36.34 2.40 19.10
C GLY A 59 35.46 1.94 20.27
N THR A 60 35.69 2.54 21.43
CA THR A 60 35.23 2.15 22.77
C THR A 60 33.72 2.03 22.92
N THR A 61 33.33 0.98 23.65
CA THR A 61 31.97 0.52 23.97
C THR A 61 31.27 1.38 25.03
N SER A 62 30.43 2.31 24.61
CA SER A 62 29.24 2.80 25.33
C SER A 62 28.52 3.80 24.42
N ASP A 63 27.21 3.67 24.27
CA ASP A 63 26.30 4.61 23.57
C ASP A 63 26.02 4.41 22.08
N LEU A 64 25.77 3.17 21.66
CA LEU A 64 24.84 2.90 20.56
C LEU A 64 23.91 1.72 20.90
N LYS A 65 23.02 1.96 21.86
CA LYS A 65 21.80 1.16 22.04
C LYS A 65 20.72 1.74 21.12
N SER A 66 20.87 1.53 19.81
CA SER A 66 19.76 1.71 18.87
C SER A 66 18.90 0.46 18.95
N THR A 67 18.05 0.38 19.96
CA THR A 67 16.99 -0.61 20.00
C THR A 67 15.94 -0.23 18.96
N ASP A 68 15.93 -0.95 17.85
CA ASP A 68 14.86 -0.99 16.84
C ASP A 68 13.57 -1.62 17.42
N SER A 69 13.18 -1.17 18.62
CA SER A 69 12.03 -1.64 19.41
C SER A 69 10.98 -0.55 19.59
N ASP A 70 11.13 0.60 18.93
CA ASP A 70 10.16 1.69 19.02
C ASP A 70 9.23 1.69 17.81
N CYS A 71 8.40 0.65 17.77
CA CYS A 71 7.19 0.62 16.99
C CYS A 71 6.13 1.50 17.69
N GLY A 72 6.38 2.80 17.72
CA GLY A 72 5.42 3.80 18.20
C GLY A 72 5.01 3.65 19.66
N GLN A 73 5.95 3.79 20.60
CA GLN A 73 5.65 4.08 22.02
C GLN A 73 4.73 5.32 22.19
N ASP A 74 4.56 6.15 21.14
CA ASP A 74 3.65 7.31 21.10
C ASP A 74 2.71 7.34 19.87
N GLY A 75 2.64 6.27 19.07
CA GLY A 75 1.85 6.23 17.83
C GLY A 75 0.39 5.84 18.06
N LYS A 76 -0.56 6.66 17.59
CA LYS A 76 -2.00 6.32 17.62
C LYS A 76 -2.38 5.61 16.32
N ILE A 77 -3.10 4.49 16.45
CA ILE A 77 -3.75 3.79 15.33
C ILE A 77 -5.02 3.13 15.83
N ASP A 78 -6.04 3.12 14.98
CA ASP A 78 -7.26 2.35 15.18
C ASP A 78 -7.20 1.13 14.25
N LEU A 79 -6.94 -0.05 14.82
CA LEU A 79 -6.73 -1.30 14.10
C LEU A 79 -7.97 -2.19 14.19
N VAL A 80 -8.49 -2.62 13.05
CA VAL A 80 -9.54 -3.64 12.96
C VAL A 80 -8.94 -4.93 12.42
N LEU A 81 -9.20 -6.04 13.10
CA LEU A 81 -8.85 -7.39 12.68
C LEU A 81 -10.10 -8.11 12.16
N LEU A 82 -10.07 -8.55 10.91
CA LEU A 82 -11.11 -9.37 10.28
C LEU A 82 -10.58 -10.79 10.08
N LEU A 83 -11.17 -11.73 10.82
CA LEU A 83 -10.77 -13.12 10.85
C LEU A 83 -11.75 -13.96 10.04
N ASP A 84 -11.28 -14.53 8.93
CA ASP A 84 -12.04 -15.52 8.17
C ASP A 84 -12.25 -16.79 9.00
N ALA A 85 -13.52 -17.05 9.34
CA ALA A 85 -13.98 -18.23 10.07
C ALA A 85 -14.78 -19.17 9.16
N SER A 86 -14.63 -19.08 7.84
CA SER A 86 -15.32 -19.89 6.85
C SER A 86 -15.01 -21.39 6.97
N GLY A 87 -15.81 -22.19 6.26
CA GLY A 87 -15.66 -23.64 6.19
C GLY A 87 -14.33 -24.09 5.59
N SER A 88 -13.74 -23.33 4.66
CA SER A 88 -12.47 -23.67 4.00
C SER A 88 -11.29 -23.61 4.96
N VAL A 89 -11.29 -22.65 5.87
CA VAL A 89 -10.26 -22.49 6.90
C VAL A 89 -10.24 -23.70 7.83
N GLY A 90 -11.40 -24.10 8.37
CA GLY A 90 -11.50 -25.16 9.35
C GLY A 90 -10.92 -24.80 10.74
N SER A 91 -11.38 -25.50 11.78
CA SER A 91 -11.11 -25.11 13.17
C SER A 91 -9.63 -25.10 13.58
N ALA A 92 -8.82 -26.00 13.01
CA ALA A 92 -7.40 -26.14 13.36
C ALA A 92 -6.57 -24.98 12.80
N ASP A 93 -6.80 -24.60 11.55
CA ASP A 93 -6.10 -23.51 10.89
C ASP A 93 -6.62 -22.14 11.34
N PHE A 94 -7.92 -22.03 11.65
CA PHE A 94 -8.48 -20.86 12.33
C PHE A 94 -7.73 -20.56 13.65
N ARG A 95 -7.37 -21.60 14.42
CA ARG A 95 -6.59 -21.41 15.65
C ARG A 95 -5.20 -20.82 15.40
N LYS A 96 -4.57 -21.16 14.27
CA LYS A 96 -3.25 -20.61 13.88
C LYS A 96 -3.39 -19.14 13.47
N GLN A 97 -4.44 -18.80 12.73
CA GLN A 97 -4.77 -17.41 12.38
C GLN A 97 -5.01 -16.55 13.62
N VAL A 98 -5.82 -17.04 14.56
CA VAL A 98 -6.07 -16.38 15.86
C VAL A 98 -4.77 -16.14 16.62
N ASN A 99 -3.91 -17.16 16.75
CA ASN A 99 -2.65 -17.02 17.47
C ASN A 99 -1.70 -16.03 16.79
N PHE A 100 -1.59 -16.08 15.45
CA PHE A 100 -0.78 -15.14 14.69
C PHE A 100 -1.22 -13.68 14.90
N LEU A 101 -2.52 -13.39 14.82
CA LEU A 101 -3.03 -12.03 15.02
C LEU A 101 -2.90 -11.57 16.49
N ALA A 102 -3.06 -12.48 17.45
CA ALA A 102 -2.79 -12.19 18.85
C ALA A 102 -1.31 -11.85 19.09
N ASP A 103 -0.40 -12.63 18.50
CA ASP A 103 1.04 -12.41 18.63
C ASP A 103 1.50 -11.14 17.90
N LEU A 104 0.82 -10.75 16.82
CA LEU A 104 0.99 -9.46 16.15
C LEU A 104 0.63 -8.31 17.08
N VAL A 105 -0.58 -8.32 17.66
CA VAL A 105 -1.03 -7.28 18.59
C VAL A 105 -0.12 -7.21 19.83
N ALA A 106 0.42 -8.34 20.28
CA ALA A 106 1.37 -8.39 21.39
C ALA A 106 2.69 -7.64 21.12
N GLN A 107 3.00 -7.30 19.86
CA GLN A 107 4.16 -6.48 19.50
C GLN A 107 3.94 -4.98 19.69
N PHE A 108 2.73 -4.55 20.04
CA PHE A 108 2.34 -3.14 20.15
C PHE A 108 1.84 -2.79 21.54
N ASP A 109 1.93 -1.49 21.86
CA ASP A 109 1.39 -0.92 23.08
C ASP A 109 -0.06 -0.47 22.84
N VAL A 110 -1.00 -1.23 23.40
CA VAL A 110 -2.43 -1.00 23.24
C VAL A 110 -2.95 -0.19 24.42
N GLY A 111 -3.76 0.81 24.13
CA GLY A 111 -4.47 1.58 25.15
C GLY A 111 -5.21 2.79 24.58
N PRO A 112 -6.00 3.48 25.41
CA PRO A 112 -6.91 4.54 24.95
C PRO A 112 -6.21 5.69 24.20
N THR A 113 -4.96 5.99 24.56
CA THR A 113 -4.13 7.04 23.94
C THR A 113 -3.08 6.51 22.97
N LYS A 114 -3.06 5.20 22.71
CA LYS A 114 -2.06 4.49 21.89
C LYS A 114 -2.75 3.74 20.74
N MET A 115 -2.36 2.51 20.43
CA MET A 115 -3.13 1.62 19.55
C MET A 115 -4.46 1.23 20.21
N GLN A 116 -5.57 1.30 19.47
CA GLN A 116 -6.84 0.68 19.82
C GLN A 116 -7.13 -0.44 18.83
N VAL A 117 -7.72 -1.55 19.31
CA VAL A 117 -7.95 -2.75 18.49
C VAL A 117 -9.40 -3.17 18.60
N ALA A 118 -10.02 -3.44 17.46
CA ALA A 118 -11.30 -4.11 17.33
C ALA A 118 -11.13 -5.41 16.56
N ALA A 119 -12.02 -6.37 16.78
CA ALA A 119 -12.02 -7.62 16.02
C ALA A 119 -13.44 -8.06 15.66
N ALA A 120 -13.56 -8.62 14.47
CA ALA A 120 -14.73 -9.36 14.04
C ALA A 120 -14.29 -10.64 13.31
N THR A 121 -15.08 -11.70 13.46
CA THR A 121 -14.98 -12.87 12.58
C THR A 121 -16.02 -12.73 11.47
N TYR A 122 -15.76 -13.35 10.33
CA TYR A 122 -16.76 -13.45 9.27
C TYR A 122 -16.75 -14.84 8.64
N ASP A 123 -17.94 -15.27 8.26
CA ASP A 123 -18.18 -16.51 7.53
C ASP A 123 -19.36 -16.26 6.55
N SER A 124 -20.51 -16.91 6.74
CA SER A 124 -21.78 -16.52 6.12
C SER A 124 -22.33 -15.19 6.66
N ASP A 125 -21.94 -14.79 7.88
CA ASP A 125 -22.31 -13.51 8.48
C ASP A 125 -21.11 -12.91 9.24
N VAL A 126 -21.25 -11.69 9.78
CA VAL A 126 -20.21 -11.00 10.54
C VAL A 126 -20.52 -11.05 12.02
N ASN A 127 -19.59 -11.59 12.81
CA ASN A 127 -19.71 -11.63 14.27
C ASN A 127 -18.67 -10.72 14.92
N ARG A 128 -19.16 -9.61 15.50
CA ARG A 128 -18.35 -8.68 16.27
C ARG A 128 -17.86 -9.33 17.56
N GLN A 129 -16.54 -9.39 17.71
CA GLN A 129 -15.90 -9.88 18.92
C GLN A 129 -15.78 -8.76 19.95
N PHE A 130 -15.30 -7.57 19.54
CA PHE A 130 -15.19 -6.38 20.41
C PHE A 130 -14.91 -5.10 19.59
N TYR A 131 -15.25 -3.95 20.18
CA TYR A 131 -15.01 -2.60 19.67
C TYR A 131 -13.63 -2.05 20.03
N LEU A 132 -13.24 -0.94 19.40
CA LEU A 132 -11.92 -0.30 19.59
C LEU A 132 -11.71 0.17 21.04
N ASN A 133 -12.79 0.53 21.74
CA ASN A 133 -12.79 1.05 23.11
C ASN A 133 -13.18 0.02 24.18
N ASP A 134 -13.32 -1.27 23.84
CA ASP A 134 -13.71 -2.30 24.82
C ASP A 134 -12.56 -2.70 25.76
N TYR A 135 -11.31 -2.53 25.33
CA TYR A 135 -10.10 -2.90 26.08
C TYR A 135 -9.11 -1.73 26.15
N ASN A 136 -8.30 -1.70 27.22
CA ASN A 136 -7.42 -0.57 27.53
C ASN A 136 -5.95 -0.95 27.70
N ASP A 137 -5.58 -2.22 27.49
CA ASP A 137 -4.22 -2.73 27.61
C ASP A 137 -3.95 -3.89 26.64
N THR A 138 -2.68 -4.13 26.34
CA THR A 138 -2.27 -5.19 25.38
C THR A 138 -2.65 -6.59 25.86
N GLN A 139 -2.54 -6.88 27.15
CA GLN A 139 -2.79 -8.23 27.66
C GLN A 139 -4.27 -8.61 27.50
N SER A 140 -5.19 -7.72 27.86
CA SER A 140 -6.63 -7.98 27.76
C SER A 140 -7.08 -8.17 26.31
N VAL A 141 -6.57 -7.39 25.36
CA VAL A 141 -6.85 -7.59 23.93
C VAL A 141 -6.30 -8.92 23.42
N VAL A 142 -5.06 -9.27 23.76
CA VAL A 142 -4.44 -10.54 23.33
C VAL A 142 -5.23 -11.73 23.87
N GLU A 143 -5.66 -11.68 25.13
CA GLU A 143 -6.52 -12.71 25.72
C GLU A 143 -7.89 -12.78 25.05
N ALA A 144 -8.49 -11.65 24.70
CA ALA A 144 -9.76 -11.59 24.00
C ALA A 144 -9.67 -12.22 22.60
N ILE A 145 -8.63 -11.90 21.83
CA ILE A 145 -8.38 -12.48 20.50
C ILE A 145 -8.23 -14.00 20.62
N ARG A 146 -7.43 -14.49 21.58
CA ARG A 146 -7.19 -15.93 21.78
C ARG A 146 -8.44 -16.73 22.14
N ARG A 147 -9.47 -16.07 22.69
CA ARG A 147 -10.78 -16.68 23.03
C ARG A 147 -11.78 -16.72 21.88
N ILE A 148 -11.49 -16.07 20.75
CA ILE A 148 -12.36 -16.09 19.57
C ILE A 148 -12.58 -17.54 19.13
N SER A 149 -13.83 -17.89 18.88
CA SER A 149 -14.27 -19.24 18.52
C SER A 149 -14.51 -19.37 17.02
N TYR A 150 -14.30 -20.57 16.50
CA TYR A 150 -14.57 -20.91 15.10
C TYR A 150 -16.05 -21.21 14.91
N THR A 151 -16.64 -20.69 13.83
CA THR A 151 -18.08 -20.80 13.53
C THR A 151 -18.36 -21.59 12.26
N GLY A 152 -17.52 -21.48 11.23
CA GLY A 152 -17.74 -22.13 9.94
C GLY A 152 -18.86 -21.48 9.13
N GLY A 153 -18.81 -21.61 7.81
CA GLY A 153 -19.81 -21.02 6.90
C GLY A 153 -19.21 -20.70 5.54
N SER A 154 -19.85 -19.76 4.84
CA SER A 154 -19.36 -19.19 3.56
C SER A 154 -18.25 -18.16 3.80
N THR A 155 -17.88 -17.38 2.79
CA THR A 155 -16.81 -16.37 2.87
C THR A 155 -17.35 -15.00 2.44
N ALA A 156 -18.20 -14.40 3.29
CA ALA A 156 -18.90 -13.15 3.04
C ALA A 156 -18.01 -11.91 3.33
N THR A 157 -16.87 -11.80 2.63
CA THR A 157 -15.88 -10.73 2.78
C THR A 157 -16.50 -9.34 2.60
N HIS A 158 -17.41 -9.18 1.64
CA HIS A 158 -18.17 -7.95 1.41
C HIS A 158 -18.92 -7.46 2.66
N LEU A 159 -19.57 -8.37 3.39
CA LEU A 159 -20.25 -8.02 4.65
C LEU A 159 -19.26 -7.59 5.71
N ALA A 160 -18.11 -8.26 5.83
CA ALA A 160 -17.08 -7.93 6.82
C ALA A 160 -16.50 -6.51 6.60
N LEU A 161 -16.23 -6.14 5.35
CA LEU A 161 -15.76 -4.81 4.99
C LEU A 161 -16.83 -3.73 5.25
N ASN A 162 -18.08 -3.99 4.86
CA ASN A 162 -19.19 -3.07 5.13
C ASN A 162 -19.43 -2.89 6.64
N PHE A 163 -19.44 -3.99 7.41
CA PHE A 163 -19.59 -3.99 8.86
C PHE A 163 -18.47 -3.19 9.53
N THR A 164 -17.23 -3.33 9.05
CA THR A 164 -16.10 -2.55 9.54
C THR A 164 -16.34 -1.05 9.39
N ARG A 165 -16.76 -0.62 8.19
CA ARG A 165 -17.03 0.78 7.86
C ARG A 165 -18.20 1.34 8.66
N GLN A 166 -19.30 0.60 8.72
CA GLN A 166 -20.57 1.06 9.29
C GLN A 166 -20.67 0.89 10.81
N VAL A 167 -19.91 -0.04 11.39
CA VAL A 167 -20.04 -0.40 12.80
C VAL A 167 -18.73 -0.24 13.55
N LEU A 168 -17.64 -0.86 13.13
CA LEU A 168 -16.38 -0.81 13.90
C LEU A 168 -15.72 0.56 13.87
N PHE A 169 -15.85 1.30 12.76
CA PHE A 169 -15.43 2.70 12.65
C PHE A 169 -16.58 3.71 12.83
N ALA A 170 -17.71 3.30 13.39
CA ALA A 170 -18.80 4.23 13.69
C ALA A 170 -18.46 5.14 14.87
N ASP A 171 -19.06 6.33 14.88
CA ASP A 171 -19.01 7.22 16.05
C ASP A 171 -19.54 6.49 17.30
N GLY A 172 -18.83 6.62 18.41
CA GLY A 172 -19.18 5.97 19.68
C GLY A 172 -18.56 4.59 19.90
N ASN A 173 -18.02 3.94 18.86
CA ASN A 173 -17.40 2.61 18.95
C ASN A 173 -15.86 2.65 19.05
N GLY A 174 -15.34 3.78 19.53
CA GLY A 174 -13.93 3.95 19.91
C GLY A 174 -13.03 4.58 18.86
N HIS A 175 -13.41 4.63 17.59
CA HIS A 175 -12.57 5.26 16.58
C HIS A 175 -12.32 6.76 16.88
N ARG A 176 -11.15 7.26 16.49
CA ARG A 176 -10.65 8.58 16.86
C ARG A 176 -10.40 9.44 15.63
N LYS A 177 -10.94 10.65 15.63
CA LYS A 177 -10.70 11.63 14.54
C LYS A 177 -9.21 11.96 14.42
N GLY A 178 -8.71 11.96 13.19
CA GLY A 178 -7.30 12.25 12.89
C GLY A 178 -6.33 11.12 13.25
N VAL A 179 -6.81 9.97 13.73
CA VAL A 179 -6.00 8.79 13.96
C VAL A 179 -6.07 7.88 12.73
N PRO A 180 -4.94 7.34 12.23
CA PRO A 180 -4.93 6.38 11.15
C PRO A 180 -5.82 5.17 11.45
N LYS A 181 -6.66 4.81 10.48
CA LYS A 181 -7.50 3.61 10.52
C LYS A 181 -6.89 2.53 9.65
N VAL A 182 -6.70 1.34 10.22
CA VAL A 182 -6.14 0.18 9.50
C VAL A 182 -7.07 -1.01 9.66
N VAL A 183 -7.25 -1.76 8.58
CA VAL A 183 -7.96 -3.04 8.56
C VAL A 183 -6.99 -4.10 8.09
N ILE A 184 -6.78 -5.12 8.92
CA ILE A 184 -6.11 -6.36 8.51
C ILE A 184 -7.21 -7.39 8.28
N ILE A 185 -7.24 -7.97 7.08
CA ILE A 185 -8.18 -9.02 6.72
C ILE A 185 -7.43 -10.28 6.32
N ALA A 186 -7.62 -11.36 7.09
CA ALA A 186 -7.05 -12.66 6.76
C ALA A 186 -8.12 -13.54 6.10
N THR A 187 -7.76 -14.22 5.01
CA THR A 187 -8.65 -15.12 4.24
C THR A 187 -7.86 -16.25 3.58
N ASP A 188 -8.48 -17.42 3.43
CA ASP A 188 -7.94 -18.56 2.66
C ASP A 188 -8.70 -18.87 1.37
N GLY A 189 -9.79 -18.15 1.10
CA GLY A 189 -10.68 -18.37 -0.03
C GLY A 189 -11.12 -17.09 -0.74
N ASP A 190 -11.63 -17.28 -1.95
CA ASP A 190 -12.37 -16.26 -2.70
C ASP A 190 -13.61 -15.80 -1.92
N SER A 191 -13.98 -14.53 -2.08
CA SER A 191 -15.22 -14.05 -1.48
C SER A 191 -16.44 -14.55 -2.23
N ASP A 192 -17.57 -14.67 -1.52
CA ASP A 192 -18.84 -15.09 -2.12
C ASP A 192 -19.29 -14.16 -3.26
N ILE A 193 -19.05 -12.84 -3.10
CA ILE A 193 -19.50 -11.80 -4.04
C ILE A 193 -18.36 -10.79 -4.26
N ARG A 194 -17.47 -11.14 -5.20
CA ARG A 194 -16.29 -10.33 -5.54
C ARG A 194 -16.60 -8.86 -5.85
N SER A 195 -17.62 -8.57 -6.67
CA SER A 195 -17.95 -7.19 -7.05
C SER A 195 -18.35 -6.32 -5.86
N GLU A 196 -19.01 -6.90 -4.86
CA GLU A 196 -19.38 -6.19 -3.62
C GLU A 196 -18.17 -6.05 -2.70
N THR A 197 -17.31 -7.06 -2.61
CA THR A 197 -16.04 -7.00 -1.87
C THR A 197 -15.16 -5.86 -2.42
N GLU A 198 -15.03 -5.78 -3.74
CA GLU A 198 -14.33 -4.69 -4.43
C GLU A 198 -14.98 -3.32 -4.10
N SER A 199 -16.31 -3.21 -4.21
CA SER A 199 -17.04 -1.97 -3.89
C SER A 199 -16.86 -1.50 -2.43
N GLU A 200 -16.98 -2.40 -1.45
CA GLU A 200 -16.86 -2.06 -0.03
C GLU A 200 -15.42 -1.74 0.36
N SER A 201 -14.43 -2.42 -0.24
CA SER A 201 -13.02 -2.07 -0.05
C SER A 201 -12.72 -0.66 -0.58
N LEU A 202 -13.30 -0.28 -1.72
CA LEU A 202 -13.14 1.06 -2.27
C LEU A 202 -13.74 2.12 -1.34
N LYS A 203 -14.93 1.88 -0.77
CA LYS A 203 -15.57 2.79 0.20
C LYS A 203 -14.70 2.98 1.44
N LEU A 204 -14.15 1.91 2.00
CA LEU A 204 -13.21 2.00 3.13
C LEU A 204 -11.99 2.85 2.79
N LYS A 205 -11.37 2.61 1.62
CA LYS A 205 -10.21 3.39 1.15
C LYS A 205 -10.53 4.87 0.97
N GLN A 206 -11.70 5.19 0.41
CA GLN A 206 -12.18 6.57 0.26
C GLN A 206 -12.41 7.27 1.61
N GLU A 207 -12.75 6.52 2.66
CA GLU A 207 -12.85 7.02 4.04
C GLU A 207 -11.51 7.07 4.80
N GLY A 208 -10.39 6.94 4.08
CA GLY A 208 -9.03 7.04 4.62
C GLY A 208 -8.58 5.82 5.41
N VAL A 209 -9.26 4.68 5.25
CA VAL A 209 -8.88 3.41 5.89
C VAL A 209 -7.85 2.70 5.02
N ARG A 210 -6.77 2.21 5.64
CA ARG A 210 -5.75 1.40 4.97
C ARG A 210 -6.07 -0.09 5.13
N VAL A 211 -6.14 -0.82 4.03
CA VAL A 211 -6.56 -2.23 3.99
C VAL A 211 -5.35 -3.12 3.69
N TYR A 212 -5.15 -4.13 4.54
CA TYR A 212 -4.05 -5.09 4.55
C TYR A 212 -4.59 -6.52 4.41
N PRO A 213 -4.71 -7.05 3.19
CA PRO A 213 -5.11 -8.42 2.98
C PRO A 213 -3.98 -9.41 3.28
N ILE A 214 -4.29 -10.48 4.01
CA ILE A 214 -3.43 -11.63 4.25
C ILE A 214 -4.05 -12.83 3.51
N ALA A 215 -3.45 -13.16 2.38
CA ALA A 215 -3.72 -14.35 1.58
C ALA A 215 -3.07 -15.58 2.22
N ILE A 216 -3.86 -16.59 2.59
CA ILE A 216 -3.33 -17.84 3.13
C ILE A 216 -3.66 -18.99 2.18
N GLY A 217 -2.64 -19.74 1.76
CA GLY A 217 -2.80 -20.84 0.83
C GLY A 217 -2.99 -20.40 -0.63
N SER A 218 -3.61 -21.27 -1.42
CA SER A 218 -3.81 -21.09 -2.86
C SER A 218 -5.27 -20.89 -3.26
N GLY A 219 -6.19 -20.87 -2.30
CA GLY A 219 -7.63 -20.72 -2.55
C GLY A 219 -8.11 -19.29 -2.81
N VAL A 220 -7.19 -18.33 -2.80
CA VAL A 220 -7.49 -16.89 -2.93
C VAL A 220 -7.08 -16.31 -4.29
N SER A 221 -7.97 -15.51 -4.86
CA SER A 221 -7.71 -14.67 -6.03
C SER A 221 -6.82 -13.49 -5.64
N LEU A 222 -5.54 -13.55 -6.02
CA LEU A 222 -4.62 -12.43 -5.82
C LEU A 222 -5.11 -11.12 -6.46
N SER A 223 -5.87 -11.22 -7.56
CA SER A 223 -6.45 -10.04 -8.21
C SER A 223 -7.49 -9.34 -7.34
N GLU A 224 -8.33 -10.10 -6.64
CA GLU A 224 -9.33 -9.56 -5.71
C GLU A 224 -8.64 -8.91 -4.50
N LEU A 225 -7.67 -9.60 -3.90
CA LEU A 225 -6.93 -9.08 -2.75
C LEU A 225 -6.13 -7.83 -3.09
N THR A 226 -5.49 -7.79 -4.25
CA THR A 226 -4.78 -6.59 -4.72
C THR A 226 -5.74 -5.42 -4.93
N TYR A 227 -6.96 -5.69 -5.41
CA TYR A 227 -7.99 -4.65 -5.52
C TYR A 227 -8.41 -4.14 -4.14
N MET A 228 -8.59 -5.04 -3.17
CA MET A 228 -8.98 -4.66 -1.81
C MET A 228 -7.91 -3.82 -1.11
N ALA A 229 -6.63 -4.18 -1.31
CA ALA A 229 -5.51 -3.51 -0.67
C ALA A 229 -5.47 -2.01 -1.00
N THR A 230 -4.98 -1.22 -0.04
CA THR A 230 -4.73 0.21 -0.27
C THR A 230 -3.50 0.44 -1.13
N ASP A 231 -2.46 -0.37 -0.92
CA ASP A 231 -1.25 -0.42 -1.73
C ASP A 231 -0.98 -1.90 -2.08
N PRO A 232 -0.57 -2.24 -3.31
CA PRO A 232 -0.25 -3.62 -3.67
C PRO A 232 0.80 -4.27 -2.76
N SER A 233 1.71 -3.49 -2.16
CA SER A 233 2.70 -3.97 -1.19
C SER A 233 2.11 -4.36 0.17
N PHE A 234 0.83 -4.04 0.43
CA PHE A 234 0.12 -4.42 1.66
C PHE A 234 -0.54 -5.80 1.56
N VAL A 235 -0.43 -6.48 0.42
CA VAL A 235 -0.89 -7.86 0.27
C VAL A 235 0.19 -8.81 0.79
N PHE A 236 -0.11 -9.54 1.86
CA PHE A 236 0.77 -10.57 2.42
C PHE A 236 0.30 -11.94 1.95
N LYS A 237 1.11 -12.60 1.12
CA LYS A 237 0.84 -13.97 0.68
C LYS A 237 1.63 -14.97 1.51
N VAL A 238 0.91 -15.93 2.08
CA VAL A 238 1.44 -16.98 2.95
C VAL A 238 1.04 -18.34 2.38
N ASP A 239 1.99 -19.25 2.22
CA ASP A 239 1.72 -20.55 1.57
C ASP A 239 0.76 -21.46 2.37
N SER A 240 0.72 -21.31 3.70
CA SER A 240 -0.18 -22.06 4.57
C SER A 240 -0.26 -21.40 5.95
N PHE A 241 -1.28 -21.76 6.73
CA PHE A 241 -1.44 -21.29 8.11
C PHE A 241 -0.23 -21.61 9.02
N ASN A 242 0.54 -22.65 8.71
CA ASN A 242 1.75 -22.99 9.47
C ASN A 242 2.90 -21.97 9.30
N ARG A 243 2.86 -21.16 8.23
CA ARG A 243 3.91 -20.21 7.86
C ARG A 243 3.55 -18.77 8.22
N LEU A 244 2.38 -18.53 8.81
CA LEU A 244 1.91 -17.19 9.21
C LEU A 244 2.95 -16.46 10.07
N GLN A 245 3.56 -17.17 11.02
CA GLN A 245 4.54 -16.59 11.95
C GLN A 245 5.79 -16.05 11.27
N ASP A 246 6.17 -16.57 10.09
CA ASP A 246 7.33 -16.08 9.33
C ASP A 246 7.13 -14.62 8.86
N PHE A 247 5.87 -14.20 8.71
CA PHE A 247 5.51 -12.87 8.22
C PHE A 247 5.27 -11.86 9.33
N LEU A 248 5.27 -12.30 10.60
CA LEU A 248 5.06 -11.43 11.75
C LEU A 248 5.99 -10.20 11.73
N PRO A 249 7.32 -10.33 11.50
CA PRO A 249 8.23 -9.18 11.51
C PRO A 249 7.95 -8.20 10.35
N LEU A 250 7.52 -8.72 9.20
CA LEU A 250 7.24 -7.90 8.02
C LEU A 250 5.95 -7.09 8.20
N LEU A 251 4.89 -7.74 8.69
CA LEU A 251 3.62 -7.08 8.95
C LEU A 251 3.77 -6.06 10.09
N GLN A 252 4.47 -6.44 11.17
CA GLN A 252 4.82 -5.50 12.24
C GLN A 252 5.54 -4.28 11.69
N LYS A 253 6.64 -4.46 10.95
CA LYS A 253 7.41 -3.35 10.38
C LYS A 253 6.57 -2.45 9.46
N SER A 254 5.68 -3.05 8.67
CA SER A 254 4.77 -2.31 7.81
C SER A 254 3.86 -1.41 8.65
N LEU A 255 3.16 -1.98 9.64
CA LEU A 255 2.29 -1.22 10.55
C LEU A 255 3.05 -0.16 11.38
N CYS A 256 4.30 -0.43 11.79
CA CYS A 256 5.15 0.57 12.46
C CYS A 256 5.44 1.78 11.56
N THR A 257 5.55 1.56 10.25
CA THR A 257 5.76 2.66 9.29
C THR A 257 4.50 3.53 9.21
N GLU A 258 3.32 2.91 9.24
CA GLU A 258 2.04 3.63 9.26
C GLU A 258 1.88 4.49 10.51
N LEU A 259 2.28 3.95 11.66
CA LEU A 259 2.30 4.67 12.93
C LEU A 259 3.19 5.91 12.86
N ARG A 260 4.34 5.84 12.17
CA ARG A 260 5.29 6.97 12.05
C ARG A 260 4.78 8.09 11.14
N ILE A 261 4.09 7.76 10.04
CA ILE A 261 3.53 8.76 9.11
C ILE A 261 2.49 9.66 9.83
N SER A 262 1.80 9.14 10.84
CA SER A 262 0.80 9.90 11.60
C SER A 262 1.38 10.97 12.54
N VAL A 263 2.66 10.86 12.91
CA VAL A 263 3.32 11.77 13.86
C VAL A 263 3.92 12.99 13.15
N ASP A 264 4.38 12.86 11.90
CA ASP A 264 5.03 13.93 11.15
C ASP A 264 4.07 14.99 10.57
N ASP A 265 2.78 14.68 10.44
CA ASP A 265 1.75 15.65 10.03
C ASP A 265 1.43 16.67 11.15
N SER A 266 1.81 16.36 12.39
CA SER A 266 1.58 17.24 13.55
C SER A 266 2.74 18.22 13.83
N SER A 267 3.92 18.00 13.23
CA SER A 267 5.16 18.72 13.59
C SER A 267 5.73 19.60 12.47
N SER A 268 5.24 19.52 11.23
CA SER A 268 5.78 20.30 10.11
C SER A 268 4.92 21.51 9.70
N ARG A 269 5.35 22.69 10.19
CA ARG A 269 5.07 24.07 9.73
C ARG A 269 3.75 24.76 10.15
N SER A 270 3.75 25.19 11.41
CA SER A 270 3.32 26.58 11.71
C SER A 270 4.35 27.56 11.15
N ARG A 271 4.12 28.08 9.93
CA ARG A 271 4.68 29.38 9.53
C ARG A 271 3.52 30.37 9.47
N ASN A 272 3.53 31.34 10.39
CA ASN A 272 2.70 32.53 10.30
C ASN A 272 2.97 33.22 8.95
N ALA A 273 2.04 33.10 8.01
CA ALA A 273 1.99 33.95 6.83
C ALA A 273 0.83 34.92 6.99
N THR A 274 1.18 36.18 7.22
CA THR A 274 0.26 37.32 7.30
C THR A 274 -0.53 37.42 5.99
N PHE A 275 -1.85 37.45 6.08
CA PHE A 275 -2.76 37.48 4.94
C PHE A 275 -2.73 38.89 4.29
N SER A 276 -2.23 38.99 3.06
CA SER A 276 -2.42 40.17 2.21
C SER A 276 -3.66 39.95 1.33
N THR A 277 -4.55 40.93 1.28
CA THR A 277 -5.89 40.84 0.66
C THR A 277 -5.95 41.25 -0.81
N ASP A 278 -4.84 41.20 -1.54
CA ASP A 278 -4.86 41.53 -2.97
C ASP A 278 -5.06 40.27 -3.83
N VAL A 279 -6.25 40.15 -4.41
CA VAL A 279 -6.61 39.10 -5.38
C VAL A 279 -6.61 39.70 -6.79
N PRO A 280 -5.65 39.34 -7.66
CA PRO A 280 -5.82 39.51 -9.10
C PRO A 280 -6.56 38.29 -9.67
N SER A 281 -7.57 38.54 -10.49
CA SER A 281 -8.27 37.52 -11.26
C SER A 281 -7.35 36.97 -12.36
N THR A 282 -6.81 35.78 -12.19
CA THR A 282 -6.11 35.04 -13.25
C THR A 282 -6.75 33.66 -13.47
N SER A 283 -6.86 33.31 -14.76
CA SER A 283 -7.50 32.09 -15.27
C SER A 283 -6.77 30.82 -14.83
N LEU A 284 -7.51 29.73 -14.64
CA LEU A 284 -7.03 28.40 -14.20
C LEU A 284 -6.01 27.72 -15.14
N ARG A 285 -5.66 28.33 -16.28
CA ARG A 285 -4.73 27.77 -17.26
C ARG A 285 -3.26 28.14 -17.04
N ASP A 286 -2.97 29.05 -16.11
CA ASP A 286 -1.61 29.60 -15.93
C ASP A 286 -0.89 29.12 -14.65
N LEU A 287 -1.40 28.07 -13.99
CA LEU A 287 -0.82 27.58 -12.73
C LEU A 287 0.11 26.38 -12.97
N LYS A 288 1.39 26.64 -13.24
CA LYS A 288 2.45 25.62 -13.19
C LYS A 288 2.96 25.47 -11.74
N PRO A 289 2.98 24.26 -11.15
CA PRO A 289 3.55 24.04 -9.82
C PRO A 289 5.02 24.47 -9.77
N THR A 290 5.49 25.01 -8.65
CA THR A 290 6.89 25.44 -8.51
C THR A 290 7.74 24.32 -7.90
N ASP A 291 9.05 24.33 -8.17
CA ASP A 291 10.02 23.37 -7.61
C ASP A 291 10.01 23.30 -6.08
N SER A 292 9.44 24.31 -5.40
CA SER A 292 9.29 24.33 -3.94
C SER A 292 8.15 23.46 -3.40
N ASP A 293 7.22 23.06 -4.28
CA ASP A 293 6.05 22.23 -3.96
C ASP A 293 6.36 20.71 -4.11
N CYS A 294 7.46 20.35 -4.79
CA CYS A 294 7.94 18.99 -4.98
C CYS A 294 9.27 18.79 -4.23
N GLY A 295 9.42 17.72 -3.45
CA GLY A 295 10.56 17.49 -2.53
C GLY A 295 11.97 17.73 -3.09
N GLN A 296 12.90 18.01 -2.18
CA GLN A 296 14.20 18.68 -2.37
C GLN A 296 15.28 18.03 -3.28
N ASP A 297 14.94 17.32 -4.35
CA ASP A 297 15.98 16.95 -5.35
C ASP A 297 15.53 16.88 -6.81
N GLY A 298 14.29 17.24 -7.14
CA GLY A 298 13.86 17.60 -8.52
C GLY A 298 14.02 16.53 -9.64
N LYS A 299 14.54 15.34 -9.32
CA LYS A 299 14.77 14.24 -10.27
C LYS A 299 13.73 13.16 -10.07
N ILE A 300 12.82 13.04 -11.03
CA ILE A 300 11.78 12.02 -11.07
C ILE A 300 11.88 11.34 -12.43
N ASP A 301 11.93 10.01 -12.44
CA ASP A 301 11.82 9.23 -13.67
C ASP A 301 10.38 8.72 -13.77
N LEU A 302 9.68 9.11 -14.82
CA LEU A 302 8.30 8.73 -15.09
C LEU A 302 8.25 7.77 -16.29
N ALA A 303 7.79 6.54 -16.06
CA ALA A 303 7.52 5.58 -17.12
C ALA A 303 6.01 5.51 -17.39
N LEU A 304 5.62 5.71 -18.65
CA LEU A 304 4.24 5.65 -19.11
C LEU A 304 4.03 4.37 -19.93
N LEU A 305 3.03 3.58 -19.58
CA LEU A 305 2.67 2.35 -20.27
C LEU A 305 1.30 2.52 -20.92
N LEU A 306 1.24 2.52 -22.25
CA LEU A 306 0.02 2.71 -23.03
C LEU A 306 -0.52 1.38 -23.54
N ASP A 307 -1.81 1.12 -23.32
CA ASP A 307 -2.47 -0.08 -23.84
C ASP A 307 -2.68 0.07 -25.35
N ALA A 308 -1.99 -0.80 -26.12
CA ALA A 308 -2.11 -0.95 -27.56
C ALA A 308 -2.76 -2.30 -27.95
N SER A 309 -3.42 -2.96 -26.99
CA SER A 309 -4.14 -4.20 -27.23
C SER A 309 -5.30 -4.00 -28.22
N GLY A 310 -5.74 -5.09 -28.86
CA GLY A 310 -6.88 -5.06 -29.79
C GLY A 310 -8.23 -4.66 -29.18
N SER A 311 -8.28 -4.40 -27.87
CA SER A 311 -9.45 -3.82 -27.19
C SER A 311 -9.53 -2.30 -27.31
N VAL A 312 -8.42 -1.65 -27.69
CA VAL A 312 -8.31 -0.21 -27.90
C VAL A 312 -8.31 0.08 -29.40
N ASN A 313 -9.29 0.85 -29.87
CA ASN A 313 -9.31 1.30 -31.25
C ASN A 313 -8.33 2.47 -31.46
N TYR A 314 -8.00 2.76 -32.73
CA TYR A 314 -7.04 3.81 -33.09
C TYR A 314 -7.39 5.19 -32.50
N GLU A 315 -8.65 5.59 -32.54
CA GLU A 315 -9.10 6.89 -32.02
C GLU A 315 -8.96 6.98 -30.50
N ASP A 316 -9.26 5.90 -29.78
CA ASP A 316 -9.13 5.85 -28.32
C ASP A 316 -7.66 5.69 -27.88
N PHE A 317 -6.81 5.09 -28.72
CA PHE A 317 -5.36 5.09 -28.51
C PHE A 317 -4.79 6.50 -28.63
N ILE A 318 -5.20 7.27 -29.66
CA ILE A 318 -4.77 8.67 -29.83
C ILE A 318 -5.21 9.53 -28.63
N LYS A 319 -6.43 9.34 -28.11
CA LYS A 319 -6.87 10.06 -26.89
C LYS A 319 -6.03 9.73 -25.66
N GLN A 320 -5.57 8.49 -25.52
CA GLN A 320 -4.66 8.11 -24.43
C GLN A 320 -3.29 8.78 -24.60
N ALA A 321 -2.76 8.79 -25.82
CA ALA A 321 -1.49 9.44 -26.14
C ALA A 321 -1.56 10.97 -25.92
N ASP A 322 -2.63 11.62 -26.36
CA ASP A 322 -2.85 13.06 -26.19
C ASP A 322 -2.97 13.44 -24.71
N PHE A 323 -3.74 12.67 -23.93
CA PHE A 323 -3.85 12.88 -22.49
C PHE A 323 -2.48 12.80 -21.78
N LEU A 324 -1.66 11.83 -22.16
CA LEU A 324 -0.33 11.66 -21.59
C LEU A 324 0.65 12.76 -22.05
N ALA A 325 0.55 13.20 -23.30
CA ALA A 325 1.32 14.34 -23.80
C ALA A 325 0.97 15.63 -23.04
N ASP A 326 -0.33 15.89 -22.83
CA ASP A 326 -0.83 17.03 -22.07
C ASP A 326 -0.41 16.98 -20.60
N LEU A 327 -0.37 15.78 -20.00
CA LEU A 327 0.11 15.55 -18.66
C LEU A 327 1.62 15.83 -18.55
N VAL A 328 2.43 15.28 -19.46
CA VAL A 328 3.88 15.48 -19.49
C VAL A 328 4.25 16.95 -19.72
N ALA A 329 3.46 17.66 -20.54
CA ALA A 329 3.64 19.08 -20.80
C ALA A 329 3.48 19.97 -19.55
N GLN A 330 2.86 19.46 -18.47
CA GLN A 330 2.78 20.17 -17.19
C GLN A 330 4.11 20.18 -16.42
N PHE A 331 5.06 19.32 -16.77
CA PHE A 331 6.32 19.14 -16.06
C PHE A 331 7.51 19.81 -16.78
N ASP A 332 8.62 19.95 -16.07
CA ASP A 332 9.88 20.45 -16.62
C ASP A 332 10.83 19.28 -16.88
N VAL A 333 10.78 18.77 -18.11
CA VAL A 333 11.49 17.54 -18.52
C VAL A 333 12.90 17.87 -19.00
N GLY A 334 13.90 17.16 -18.48
CA GLY A 334 15.28 17.32 -18.88
C GLY A 334 16.24 16.42 -18.10
N PRO A 335 17.49 16.26 -18.58
CA PRO A 335 18.45 15.29 -18.04
C PRO A 335 18.86 15.53 -16.58
N ALA A 336 18.65 16.74 -16.05
CA ALA A 336 18.89 17.10 -14.66
C ALA A 336 17.60 17.34 -13.85
N LYS A 337 16.44 17.07 -14.44
CA LYS A 337 15.10 17.31 -13.89
C LYS A 337 14.26 16.02 -13.99
N MET A 338 13.00 16.11 -14.43
CA MET A 338 12.17 14.94 -14.72
C MET A 338 12.65 14.27 -16.01
N GLN A 339 12.80 12.95 -16.01
CA GLN A 339 12.94 12.16 -17.23
C GLN A 339 11.65 11.38 -17.49
N VAL A 340 11.27 11.26 -18.75
CA VAL A 340 10.05 10.55 -19.14
C VAL A 340 10.39 9.49 -20.17
N ALA A 341 9.91 8.27 -19.94
CA ALA A 341 9.92 7.18 -20.90
C ALA A 341 8.47 6.75 -21.18
N ALA A 342 8.19 6.32 -22.40
CA ALA A 342 6.90 5.76 -22.77
C ALA A 342 7.13 4.44 -23.51
N ALA A 343 6.31 3.44 -23.21
CA ALA A 343 6.25 2.17 -23.92
C ALA A 343 4.78 1.80 -24.13
N THR A 344 4.53 0.98 -25.15
CA THR A 344 3.19 0.47 -25.43
C THR A 344 3.13 -1.00 -25.04
N PHE A 345 1.94 -1.54 -24.75
CA PHE A 345 1.80 -2.96 -24.49
C PHE A 345 0.55 -3.55 -25.11
N ASP A 346 0.67 -4.77 -25.63
CA ASP A 346 -0.43 -5.62 -26.03
C ASP A 346 -0.27 -7.01 -25.36
N SER A 347 -0.02 -8.07 -26.14
CA SER A 347 0.50 -9.33 -25.61
C SER A 347 1.99 -9.25 -25.23
N TYR A 348 2.69 -8.19 -25.66
CA TYR A 348 4.08 -7.88 -25.34
C TYR A 348 4.26 -6.37 -25.07
N VAL A 349 5.34 -5.98 -24.37
CA VAL A 349 5.70 -4.57 -24.21
C VAL A 349 6.63 -4.17 -25.36
N HIS A 350 6.32 -3.05 -26.03
CA HIS A 350 7.04 -2.49 -27.17
C HIS A 350 7.61 -1.11 -26.84
#